data_AF-A0A2V2V154-F1
#
_entry.id   AF-A0A2V2V154-F1
#
_cell.length_a   1.000
_cell.length_b   1.000
_cell.length_c   1.000
_cell.angle_alpha   90.00
_cell.angle_beta   90.00
_cell.angle_gamma   90.00
#
_symmetry.space_group_name_H-M   'P 1'
#
loop_
_entity.id
_entity.type
_entity.pdbx_description
1 polymer ?
#
loop_
_entity_poly.entity_id
_entity_poly.type
_entity_poly.pdbx_seq_one_letter_code
_entity_poly.pdbx_strand_id
1 'polypeptide(L)'
;MSAGSYLLYQLLHCDVEKLQFDVYSFGGSTTYVCDKAIKTVTRHVGKGASKDVLWDCVMKGHIFYDVTEKGTPPAEYFVSSTGWGMSVVSPPNVGNCDEWEKQVKAGRIIMNCPAEVDVKAMCVCMKRGLKPDEQVEYWKMVEEHMEKVGPIPRYIFDAKKFVAHSAAIEDALDGIKSRDGERHFAHRE
;
A
#
# COMPACT_ATOMS: atom_id res chain seq x y z
N MET A 1 -8.98 6.20 13.35
CA MET A 1 -7.52 6.00 13.37
C MET A 1 -7.16 4.93 12.35
N SER A 2 -7.07 5.32 11.08
CA SER A 2 -6.58 4.47 9.99
C SER A 2 -5.04 4.47 10.01
N ALA A 3 -4.45 3.76 10.98
CA ALA A 3 -3.00 3.57 11.10
C ALA A 3 -2.44 2.58 10.05
N GLY A 4 -3.32 1.93 9.29
CA GLY A 4 -2.94 0.86 8.37
C GLY A 4 -2.12 1.33 7.17
N SER A 5 -2.51 2.41 6.49
CA SER A 5 -1.80 2.86 5.28
C SER A 5 -0.40 3.38 5.60
N TYR A 6 -0.21 3.89 6.82
CA TYR A 6 1.11 4.24 7.35
C TYR A 6 1.97 3.01 7.63
N LEU A 7 1.41 1.98 8.24
CA LEU A 7 2.11 0.71 8.45
C LEU A 7 2.54 0.10 7.13
N LEU A 8 1.68 0.11 6.10
CA LEU A 8 2.02 -0.36 4.76
C LEU A 8 3.16 0.47 4.15
N TYR A 9 3.08 1.80 4.23
CA TYR A 9 4.14 2.70 3.76
C TYR A 9 5.47 2.44 4.49
N GLN A 10 5.44 2.31 5.82
CA GLN A 10 6.62 1.99 6.62
C GLN A 10 7.18 0.61 6.28
N LEU A 11 6.35 -0.40 6.01
CA LEU A 11 6.81 -1.73 5.60
C LEU A 11 7.51 -1.69 4.23
N LEU A 12 6.90 -1.01 3.26
CA LEU A 12 7.50 -0.83 1.93
C LEU A 12 8.81 -0.04 1.98
N HIS A 13 8.90 0.96 2.88
CA HIS A 13 10.08 1.80 3.08
C HIS A 13 10.96 1.36 4.25
N CYS A 14 10.74 0.15 4.78
CA CYS A 14 11.51 -0.37 5.90
C CYS A 14 12.95 -0.63 5.44
N ASP A 15 13.89 -0.47 6.36
CA ASP A 15 15.31 -0.69 6.10
C ASP A 15 15.57 -2.11 5.58
N VAL A 16 16.41 -2.23 4.55
CA VAL A 16 16.77 -3.51 3.93
C VAL A 16 17.41 -4.47 4.94
N GLU A 17 18.14 -3.95 5.94
CA GLU A 17 18.74 -4.76 7.00
C GLU A 17 17.68 -5.37 7.95
N LYS A 18 16.50 -4.74 8.01
CA LYS A 18 15.37 -5.21 8.83
C LYS A 18 14.41 -6.08 8.03
N LEU A 19 14.21 -5.75 6.75
CA LEU A 19 13.22 -6.37 5.88
C LEU A 19 13.67 -6.30 4.42
N GLN A 20 14.42 -7.31 3.99
CA GLN A 20 15.04 -7.32 2.66
C GLN A 20 14.03 -7.57 1.54
N PHE A 21 13.01 -8.38 1.79
CA PHE A 21 12.05 -8.81 0.79
C PHE A 21 10.65 -8.31 1.09
N ASP A 22 9.99 -7.76 0.08
CA ASP A 22 8.53 -7.65 0.05
C ASP A 22 7.99 -8.64 -0.98
N VAL A 23 7.05 -9.48 -0.57
CA VAL A 23 6.40 -10.45 -1.46
C VAL A 23 4.96 -10.04 -1.65
N TYR A 24 4.50 -9.92 -2.89
CA TYR A 24 3.10 -9.67 -3.21
C TYR A 24 2.52 -10.89 -3.92
N SER A 25 1.53 -11.55 -3.31
CA SER A 25 0.88 -12.72 -3.89
C SER A 25 -0.59 -12.45 -4.21
N PHE A 26 -0.98 -12.73 -5.44
CA PHE A 26 -2.33 -12.58 -5.94
C PHE A 26 -3.05 -13.94 -5.98
N GLY A 27 -4.00 -14.14 -5.06
CA GLY A 27 -4.77 -15.38 -4.95
C GLY A 27 -3.91 -16.63 -4.74
N GLY A 28 -2.65 -16.47 -4.31
CA GLY A 28 -1.66 -17.55 -4.21
C GLY A 28 -1.21 -18.16 -5.54
N SER A 29 -1.63 -17.61 -6.68
CA SER A 29 -1.32 -18.14 -8.02
C SER A 29 -0.24 -17.35 -8.74
N THR A 30 -0.10 -16.06 -8.45
CA THR A 30 0.94 -15.21 -9.02
C THR A 30 1.63 -14.47 -7.89
N THR A 31 2.94 -14.60 -7.80
CA THR A 31 3.73 -14.03 -6.70
C THR A 31 4.86 -13.17 -7.27
N TYR A 32 4.96 -11.96 -6.76
CA TYR A 32 6.03 -11.02 -7.05
C TYR A 32 6.95 -10.93 -5.85
N VAL A 33 8.24 -11.11 -6.07
CA VAL A 33 9.27 -10.93 -5.04
C VAL A 33 10.06 -9.69 -5.36
N CYS A 34 9.95 -8.69 -4.50
CA CYS A 34 10.72 -7.47 -4.56
C CYS A 34 11.92 -7.62 -3.62
N ASP A 35 13.13 -7.69 -4.19
CA ASP A 35 14.38 -7.63 -3.42
C ASP A 35 14.82 -6.17 -3.31
N LYS A 36 14.81 -5.63 -2.09
CA LYS A 36 15.22 -4.24 -1.83
C LYS A 36 16.72 -4.04 -1.91
N ALA A 37 17.52 -5.07 -1.64
CA ALA A 37 18.98 -4.98 -1.65
C ALA A 37 19.50 -4.76 -3.07
N ILE A 38 19.00 -5.54 -4.04
CA ILE A 38 19.39 -5.42 -5.45
C ILE A 38 18.39 -4.64 -6.31
N LYS A 39 17.27 -4.19 -5.72
CA LYS A 39 16.21 -3.39 -6.36
C LYS A 39 15.59 -4.08 -7.58
N THR A 40 15.35 -5.38 -7.47
CA THR A 40 14.73 -6.18 -8.55
C THR A 40 13.35 -6.69 -8.15
N VAL A 41 12.52 -6.96 -9.15
CA VAL A 41 11.21 -7.59 -8.99
C VAL A 41 11.14 -8.84 -9.86
N THR A 42 10.88 -9.99 -9.25
CA THR A 42 10.76 -11.28 -9.95
C THR A 42 9.32 -11.77 -9.88
N ARG A 43 8.77 -12.25 -11.01
CA ARG A 43 7.40 -12.77 -11.08
C ARG A 43 7.41 -14.30 -11.20
N HIS A 44 6.66 -14.95 -10.31
CA HIS A 44 6.44 -16.39 -10.29
C HIS A 44 4.98 -16.69 -10.55
N VAL A 45 4.71 -17.55 -11.54
CA VAL A 45 3.35 -17.89 -11.97
C VAL A 45 3.09 -19.37 -11.66
N GLY A 46 1.92 -19.64 -11.09
CA GLY A 46 1.52 -20.94 -10.61
C GLY A 46 1.66 -21.06 -9.08
N LYS A 47 0.75 -21.85 -8.49
CA LYS A 47 0.71 -22.11 -7.05
C LYS A 47 1.98 -22.83 -6.55
N GLY A 48 2.52 -23.76 -7.34
CA GLY A 48 3.76 -24.47 -7.05
C GLY A 48 4.96 -23.52 -6.96
N ALA A 49 5.23 -22.77 -8.04
CA ALA A 49 6.32 -21.81 -8.07
C ALA A 49 6.20 -20.73 -6.98
N SER A 50 4.99 -20.28 -6.67
CA SER A 50 4.73 -19.35 -5.56
C SER A 50 5.08 -19.94 -4.20
N LYS A 51 4.77 -21.23 -3.99
CA LYS A 51 5.10 -21.95 -2.76
C LYS A 51 6.61 -22.15 -2.63
N ASP A 52 7.28 -22.59 -3.69
CA ASP A 52 8.70 -22.92 -3.66
C ASP A 52 9.53 -21.69 -3.27
N VAL A 53 9.21 -20.53 -3.85
CA VAL A 53 9.88 -19.26 -3.54
C VAL A 53 9.72 -18.83 -2.08
N LEU A 54 8.53 -19.01 -1.51
CA LEU A 54 8.28 -18.69 -0.10
C LEU A 54 9.00 -19.65 0.84
N TRP A 55 9.19 -20.90 0.42
CA TRP A 55 9.89 -21.92 1.20
C TRP A 55 11.42 -21.75 1.13
N ASP A 56 11.93 -21.37 -0.03
CA ASP A 56 13.35 -21.16 -0.29
C ASP A 56 13.85 -19.80 0.24
N CYS A 57 12.93 -18.89 0.58
CA CYS A 57 13.23 -17.60 1.17
C CYS A 57 13.62 -17.72 2.66
N VAL A 58 14.90 -17.98 2.91
CA VAL A 58 15.49 -18.08 4.28
C VAL A 58 15.60 -16.72 5.00
N MET A 59 15.55 -15.61 4.25
CA MET A 59 15.76 -14.25 4.76
C MET A 59 14.47 -13.61 5.31
N LYS A 60 14.57 -12.57 6.13
CA LYS A 60 13.40 -11.84 6.66
C LYS A 60 12.69 -11.05 5.56
N GLY A 61 11.37 -11.12 5.53
CA GLY A 61 10.56 -10.33 4.62
C GLY A 61 9.12 -10.14 5.10
N HIS A 62 8.32 -9.46 4.27
CA HIS A 62 6.90 -9.24 4.50
C HIS A 62 6.07 -9.71 3.32
N ILE A 63 4.95 -10.37 3.58
CA ILE A 63 4.04 -10.87 2.56
C ILE A 63 2.78 -9.99 2.52
N PHE A 64 2.44 -9.50 1.34
CA PHE A 64 1.15 -8.93 1.00
C PHE A 64 0.36 -9.97 0.21
N TYR A 65 -0.71 -10.48 0.82
CA TYR A 65 -1.59 -11.46 0.19
C TYR A 65 -2.87 -10.78 -0.27
N ASP A 66 -3.08 -10.72 -1.58
CA ASP A 66 -4.28 -10.18 -2.21
C ASP A 66 -5.34 -11.28 -2.36
N VAL A 67 -6.45 -11.08 -1.65
CA VAL A 67 -7.56 -12.04 -1.57
C VAL A 67 -8.44 -11.89 -2.80
N THR A 68 -8.38 -12.91 -3.67
CA THR A 68 -9.17 -12.95 -4.91
C THR A 68 -10.45 -13.77 -4.78
N GLU A 69 -10.50 -14.72 -3.84
CA GLU A 69 -11.66 -15.57 -3.58
C GLU A 69 -12.21 -15.29 -2.17
N LYS A 70 -13.53 -15.14 -2.08
CA LYS A 70 -14.20 -14.80 -0.82
C LYS A 70 -14.03 -15.93 0.21
N GLY A 71 -13.59 -15.57 1.41
CA GLY A 71 -13.55 -16.48 2.56
C GLY A 71 -12.35 -17.43 2.56
N THR A 72 -11.74 -17.72 1.41
CA THR A 72 -10.63 -18.67 1.36
C THR A 72 -9.41 -18.14 2.14
N PRO A 73 -8.98 -18.83 3.21
CA PRO A 73 -7.75 -18.49 3.91
C PRO A 73 -6.53 -18.71 3.03
N PRO A 74 -5.38 -18.08 3.33
CA PRO A 74 -4.19 -18.31 2.54
C PRO A 74 -3.79 -19.76 2.75
N ALA A 75 -3.18 -20.36 1.75
CA ALA A 75 -2.63 -21.68 1.93
C ALA A 75 -1.62 -21.69 3.10
N GLU A 76 -1.59 -22.76 3.89
CA GLU A 76 -0.83 -22.86 5.15
C GLU A 76 0.67 -22.48 5.00
N TYR A 77 1.24 -22.65 3.80
CA TYR A 77 2.63 -22.27 3.52
C TYR A 77 2.90 -20.76 3.54
N PHE A 78 1.87 -19.92 3.48
CA PHE A 78 1.99 -18.48 3.74
C PHE A 78 2.03 -18.16 5.24
N VAL A 79 1.54 -19.08 6.08
CA VAL A 79 1.44 -18.93 7.55
C VAL A 79 2.67 -19.56 8.23
N SER A 80 3.35 -20.49 7.57
CA SER A 80 4.43 -21.31 8.17
C SER A 80 5.85 -20.75 8.04
N SER A 81 6.05 -19.52 7.55
CA SER A 81 7.39 -18.92 7.48
C SER A 81 7.77 -18.33 8.85
N THR A 82 8.67 -19.00 9.57
CA THR A 82 9.07 -18.75 10.97
C THR A 82 9.83 -17.43 11.23
N GLY A 83 9.59 -16.39 10.43
CA GLY A 83 10.16 -15.06 10.61
C GLY A 83 9.60 -13.95 9.73
N TRP A 84 8.52 -14.19 8.98
CA TRP A 84 7.95 -13.21 8.06
C TRP A 84 6.69 -12.57 8.64
N GLY A 85 6.54 -11.26 8.42
CA GLY A 85 5.26 -10.59 8.62
C GLY A 85 4.32 -10.87 7.45
N MET A 86 3.01 -10.92 7.69
CA MET A 86 2.02 -11.03 6.63
C MET A 86 0.91 -9.99 6.82
N SER A 87 0.52 -9.34 5.73
CA SER A 87 -0.63 -8.47 5.62
C SER A 87 -1.55 -8.97 4.52
N VAL A 88 -2.84 -8.95 4.82
CA VAL A 88 -3.88 -9.42 3.93
C VAL A 88 -4.56 -8.20 3.33
N VAL A 89 -4.60 -8.15 2.01
CA VAL A 89 -5.27 -7.11 1.24
C VAL A 89 -6.53 -7.73 0.68
N SER A 90 -7.69 -7.20 1.06
CA SER A 90 -8.97 -7.68 0.56
C SER A 90 -9.73 -6.54 -0.12
N PRO A 91 -10.52 -6.82 -1.16
CA PRO A 91 -11.55 -5.90 -1.64
C PRO A 91 -12.48 -5.45 -0.50
N PRO A 92 -13.13 -4.28 -0.60
CA PRO A 92 -14.03 -3.76 0.43
C PRO A 92 -15.31 -4.62 0.52
N ASN A 93 -15.21 -5.74 1.24
CA ASN A 93 -16.32 -6.59 1.63
C ASN A 93 -15.96 -7.27 2.94
N VAL A 94 -16.74 -6.98 3.99
CA VAL A 94 -16.47 -7.42 5.36
C VAL A 94 -16.32 -8.94 5.43
N GLY A 95 -17.10 -9.68 4.65
CA GLY A 95 -17.09 -11.14 4.63
C GLY A 95 -15.86 -11.81 4.00
N ASN A 96 -14.95 -11.05 3.40
CA ASN A 96 -13.76 -11.62 2.76
C ASN A 96 -12.70 -12.08 3.78
N CYS A 97 -12.69 -11.49 4.98
CA CYS A 97 -11.65 -11.73 6.00
C CYS A 97 -12.19 -12.44 7.26
N ASP A 98 -13.48 -12.76 7.33
CA ASP A 98 -14.09 -13.32 8.55
C ASP A 98 -13.58 -14.73 8.89
N GLU A 99 -13.22 -15.53 7.88
CA GLU A 99 -12.60 -16.85 8.09
C GLU A 99 -11.11 -16.75 8.48
N TRP A 100 -10.46 -15.64 8.14
CA TRP A 100 -9.04 -15.42 8.44
C TRP A 100 -8.78 -15.13 9.92
N GLU A 101 -9.66 -14.36 10.58
CA GLU A 101 -9.60 -14.13 12.03
C GLU A 101 -9.68 -15.44 12.83
N LYS A 102 -10.33 -16.48 12.26
CA LYS A 102 -10.50 -17.78 12.92
C LYS A 102 -9.27 -18.68 12.79
N GLN A 103 -8.57 -18.63 11.65
CA GLN A 103 -7.41 -19.48 11.40
C GLN A 103 -6.10 -18.94 11.95
N VAL A 104 -5.95 -17.62 12.00
CA VAL A 104 -4.70 -16.97 12.37
C VAL A 104 -4.96 -16.13 13.61
N LYS A 105 -4.10 -16.18 14.64
CA LYS A 105 -4.09 -15.18 15.74
C LYS A 105 -3.58 -13.81 15.24
N ALA A 106 -3.97 -13.42 14.03
CA ALA A 106 -3.56 -12.19 13.38
C ALA A 106 -4.36 -11.02 13.94
N GLY A 107 -3.69 -9.88 14.17
CA GLY A 107 -4.38 -8.63 14.43
C GLY A 107 -5.04 -8.14 13.15
N ARG A 108 -6.37 -7.97 13.14
CA ARG A 108 -7.08 -7.33 12.02
C ARG A 108 -6.75 -5.84 11.98
N ILE A 109 -6.23 -5.38 10.85
CA ILE A 109 -6.04 -3.96 10.57
C ILE A 109 -6.89 -3.62 9.36
N ILE A 110 -8.00 -2.91 9.57
CA ILE A 110 -8.85 -2.41 8.50
C ILE A 110 -8.24 -1.10 7.99
N MET A 111 -7.82 -1.08 6.73
CA MET A 111 -7.29 0.12 6.08
C MET A 111 -8.40 0.84 5.31
N ASN A 112 -8.84 1.99 5.81
CA ASN A 112 -9.59 2.96 5.03
C ASN A 112 -8.62 3.96 4.39
N CYS A 113 -9.05 4.69 3.35
CA CYS A 113 -8.36 5.92 2.93
C CYS A 113 -8.13 6.79 4.17
N PRO A 114 -6.88 7.21 4.45
CA PRO A 114 -6.60 7.94 5.67
C PRO A 114 -7.37 9.25 5.66
N ALA A 115 -8.08 9.53 6.74
CA ALA A 115 -8.68 10.83 6.94
C ALA A 115 -7.57 11.86 7.22
N GLU A 116 -7.87 13.15 7.12
CA GLU A 116 -6.91 14.23 7.40
C GLU A 116 -6.22 14.05 8.77
N VAL A 117 -6.99 13.69 9.80
CA VAL A 117 -6.48 13.40 11.14
C VAL A 117 -5.50 12.23 11.17
N ASP A 118 -5.68 11.23 10.31
CA ASP A 118 -4.76 10.09 10.19
C ASP A 118 -3.46 10.55 9.51
N VAL A 119 -3.54 11.34 8.44
CA VAL A 119 -2.36 11.92 7.76
C VAL A 119 -1.58 12.83 8.71
N LYS A 120 -2.26 13.63 9.52
CA LYS A 120 -1.62 14.49 10.53
C LYS A 120 -0.85 13.68 11.56
N ALA A 121 -1.41 12.56 12.03
CA ALA A 121 -0.71 11.65 12.92
C ALA A 121 0.52 11.00 12.25
N MET A 122 0.44 10.66 10.96
CA MET A 122 1.58 10.18 10.18
C MET A 122 2.68 11.22 10.08
N CYS A 123 2.35 12.49 9.82
CA CYS A 123 3.32 13.59 9.79
C CYS A 123 4.10 13.70 11.12
N VAL A 124 3.38 13.70 12.25
CA VAL A 124 3.99 13.75 13.58
C VAL A 124 4.92 12.55 13.80
N CYS A 125 4.52 11.36 13.34
CA CYS A 125 5.35 10.16 13.47
C CYS A 125 6.61 10.19 12.58
N MET A 126 6.47 10.55 11.30
CA MET A 126 7.58 10.63 10.33
C MET A 126 8.60 11.70 10.67
N LYS A 127 8.15 12.79 11.31
CA LYS A 127 8.96 13.96 11.64
C LYS A 127 9.24 14.07 13.14
N ARG A 128 9.10 12.96 13.87
CA ARG A 128 9.39 12.90 15.30
C ARG A 128 10.85 13.28 15.55
N GLY A 129 11.07 14.28 16.40
CA GLY A 129 12.41 14.77 16.75
C GLY A 129 12.90 15.97 15.94
N LEU A 130 12.14 16.44 14.95
CA LEU A 130 12.39 17.72 14.29
C LEU A 130 11.92 18.89 15.16
N LYS A 131 12.44 20.08 14.86
CA LYS A 131 12.02 21.31 15.55
C LYS A 131 10.55 21.62 15.24
N PRO A 132 9.83 22.31 16.15
CA PRO A 132 8.43 22.69 15.91
C PRO A 132 8.20 23.38 14.57
N ASP A 133 9.07 24.32 14.18
CA ASP A 133 8.93 25.07 12.92
C ASP A 133 9.03 24.17 11.68
N GLU A 134 9.94 23.19 11.70
CA GLU A 134 10.11 22.23 10.60
C GLU A 134 8.93 21.26 10.50
N GLN A 135 8.29 20.93 11.62
CA GLN A 135 7.06 20.13 11.62
C GLN A 135 5.87 20.91 11.05
N VAL A 136 5.78 22.21 11.32
CA VAL A 136 4.74 23.09 10.77
C VAL A 136 4.88 23.20 9.25
N GLU A 137 6.08 23.48 8.75
CA GLU A 137 6.34 23.56 7.31
C GLU A 137 6.08 22.22 6.60
N TYR A 138 6.46 21.10 7.23
CA TYR A 138 6.16 19.79 6.67
C TYR A 138 4.66 19.50 6.62
N TRP A 139 3.91 19.85 7.66
CA TRP A 139 2.46 19.69 7.66
C TRP A 139 1.82 20.53 6.55
N LYS A 140 2.22 21.80 6.43
CA LYS A 140 1.70 22.70 5.39
C LYS A 140 1.90 22.16 3.98
N MET A 141 3.10 21.62 3.69
CA MET A 141 3.37 20.93 2.43
C MET A 141 2.43 19.75 2.18
N VAL A 142 2.24 18.89 3.19
CA VAL A 142 1.39 17.70 3.07
C VAL A 142 -0.08 18.07 2.87
N GLU A 143 -0.55 19.10 3.57
CA GLU A 143 -1.90 19.65 3.44
C GLU A 143 -2.15 20.21 2.03
N GLU A 144 -1.22 21.01 1.49
CA GLU A 144 -1.29 21.52 0.10
C GLU A 144 -1.30 20.39 -0.94
N HIS A 145 -0.53 19.32 -0.71
CA HIS A 145 -0.58 18.16 -1.59
C HIS A 145 -1.91 17.42 -1.50
N MET A 146 -2.46 17.24 -0.29
CA MET A 146 -3.74 16.57 -0.07
C MET A 146 -4.90 17.30 -0.75
N GLU A 147 -4.91 18.62 -0.73
CA GLU A 147 -5.94 19.42 -1.41
C GLU A 147 -6.01 19.11 -2.91
N LYS A 148 -4.86 18.83 -3.53
CA LYS A 148 -4.75 18.60 -4.97
C LYS A 148 -4.95 17.15 -5.40
N VAL A 149 -4.35 16.20 -4.68
CA VAL A 149 -4.35 14.78 -5.10
C VAL A 149 -5.08 13.85 -4.13
N GLY A 150 -5.75 14.41 -3.12
CA GLY A 150 -6.39 13.66 -2.05
C GLY A 150 -5.37 13.05 -1.06
N PRO A 151 -5.85 12.32 -0.04
CA PRO A 151 -5.01 11.75 1.02
C PRO A 151 -4.28 10.48 0.57
N ILE A 152 -3.49 10.57 -0.51
CA ILE A 152 -2.73 9.44 -1.08
C ILE A 152 -1.29 9.52 -0.57
N PRO A 153 -0.87 8.68 0.41
CA PRO A 153 0.44 8.78 1.07
C PRO A 153 1.63 8.82 0.11
N ARG A 154 1.52 8.09 -1.01
CA ARG A 154 2.57 7.98 -2.03
C ARG A 154 2.98 9.33 -2.63
N TYR A 155 2.03 10.25 -2.76
CA TYR A 155 2.25 11.54 -3.40
C TYR A 155 2.38 12.65 -2.35
N ILE A 156 1.56 12.64 -1.30
CA ILE A 156 1.52 13.75 -0.35
C ILE A 156 2.80 13.90 0.50
N PHE A 157 3.54 12.82 0.76
CA PHE A 157 4.76 12.86 1.58
C PHE A 157 6.07 13.07 0.79
N ASP A 158 6.02 13.10 -0.54
CA ASP A 158 7.20 13.18 -1.42
C ASP A 158 6.98 14.24 -2.49
N ALA A 159 7.63 15.40 -2.33
CA ALA A 159 7.46 16.54 -3.22
C ALA A 159 7.76 16.23 -4.69
N LYS A 160 8.74 15.35 -4.98
CA LYS A 160 9.09 14.99 -6.36
C LYS A 160 7.98 14.13 -6.98
N LYS A 161 7.48 13.14 -6.24
CA LYS A 161 6.36 12.30 -6.69
C LYS A 161 5.08 13.10 -6.83
N PHE A 162 4.83 14.05 -5.92
CA PHE A 162 3.70 14.97 -5.99
C PHE A 162 3.72 15.78 -7.29
N VAL A 163 4.85 16.43 -7.61
CA VAL A 163 4.99 17.25 -8.83
C VAL A 163 4.73 16.41 -10.08
N ALA A 164 5.35 15.24 -10.18
CA ALA A 164 5.17 14.35 -11.33
C ALA A 164 3.71 13.88 -11.48
N HIS A 165 3.04 13.54 -10.37
CA HIS A 165 1.66 13.08 -10.41
C HIS A 165 0.68 14.22 -10.72
N SER A 166 0.89 15.40 -10.14
CA SER A 166 0.09 16.59 -10.41
C SER A 166 0.15 16.98 -11.88
N ALA A 167 1.35 16.96 -12.48
CA ALA A 167 1.51 17.22 -13.91
C ALA A 167 0.75 16.21 -14.78
N ALA A 168 0.76 14.92 -14.41
CA ALA A 168 0.01 13.89 -15.12
C ALA A 168 -1.52 14.07 -14.99
N ILE A 169 -2.01 14.56 -13.84
CA ILE A 169 -3.43 14.89 -13.66
C ILE A 169 -3.83 16.06 -14.55
N GLU A 170 -3.05 17.14 -14.55
CA GLU A 170 -3.33 18.31 -15.39
C GLU A 170 -3.32 17.96 -16.89
N ASP A 171 -2.33 17.18 -17.35
CA ASP A 171 -2.26 16.70 -18.73
C ASP A 171 -3.52 15.88 -19.11
N ALA A 172 -3.99 15.02 -18.21
CA ALA A 172 -5.22 14.26 -18.41
C ALA A 172 -6.46 15.17 -18.46
N LEU A 173 -6.55 16.17 -17.59
CA LEU A 173 -7.65 17.15 -17.57
C LEU A 173 -7.68 18.00 -18.84
N ASP A 174 -6.53 18.45 -19.32
CA ASP A 174 -6.40 19.21 -20.57
C ASP A 174 -6.71 18.34 -21.79
N GLY A 175 -6.35 17.05 -21.75
CA GLY A 175 -6.78 16.05 -22.72
C GLY A 175 -8.30 15.87 -22.80
N ILE A 176 -9.01 15.97 -21.67
CA ILE A 176 -10.48 15.92 -21.63
C ILE A 176 -11.09 17.21 -22.20
N LYS A 177 -10.56 18.38 -21.80
CA LYS A 177 -11.03 19.69 -22.30
C LYS A 177 -10.84 19.84 -23.80
N SER A 178 -9.71 19.37 -24.34
CA SER A 178 -9.39 19.46 -25.77
C SER A 178 -10.21 18.53 -26.68
N ARG A 179 -10.82 17.47 -26.12
CA ARG A 179 -11.58 16.45 -26.87
C ARG A 179 -13.10 16.71 -26.93
N ASP A 180 -13.55 17.93 -26.64
CA ASP A 180 -14.98 18.30 -26.65
C ASP A 180 -15.80 17.52 -25.58
N GLY A 181 -15.21 17.27 -24.41
CA GLY A 181 -15.84 16.55 -23.29
C GLY A 181 -17.06 17.25 -22.66
N GLU A 182 -17.29 18.53 -22.96
CA GLU A 182 -18.43 19.30 -22.47
C GLU A 182 -19.78 18.68 -22.88
N ARG A 183 -19.86 17.99 -24.02
CA ARG A 183 -21.11 17.33 -24.47
C ARG A 183 -21.55 16.16 -23.59
N HIS A 184 -20.67 15.61 -22.75
CA HIS A 184 -20.97 14.46 -21.90
C HIS A 184 -21.37 14.84 -20.46
N PHE A 185 -21.21 16.10 -20.06
CA PHE A 185 -21.60 16.61 -18.74
C PHE A 185 -22.87 17.47 -18.79
N ALA A 186 -23.67 17.38 -19.85
CA ALA A 186 -25.00 17.99 -19.86
C ALA A 186 -25.84 17.37 -18.73
N HIS A 187 -26.16 18.18 -17.72
CA HIS A 187 -27.17 17.84 -16.72
C HIS A 187 -28.47 17.49 -17.46
N ARG A 188 -28.96 16.25 -17.29
CA ARG A 188 -30.37 15.95 -17.54
C ARG A 188 -31.18 16.70 -16.49
N GLU A 189 -31.92 17.72 -16.92
CA GLU A 189 -33.03 18.30 -16.15
C GLU A 189 -34.12 17.26 -15.87
#